data_AF-A0A9E0BK67-F1
#
_entry.id   AF-A0A9E0BK67-F1
#
_cell.length_a   1.000
_cell.length_b   1.000
_cell.length_c   1.000
_cell.angle_alpha   90.00
_cell.angle_beta   90.00
_cell.angle_gamma   90.00
#
_symmetry.space_group_name_H-M   'P 1'
#
loop_
_entity.id
_entity.type
_entity.pdbx_description
1 polymer ?
#
loop_
_entity_poly.entity_id
_entity_poly.type
_entity_poly.pdbx_seq_one_letter_code
_entity_poly.pdbx_strand_id
1 'polypeptide(L)'
;MIQRLLIATLAAALAALPAQAQTVVIVRHGEKVAPSGDPDLSAAGQARAEALAQALAGAKVTMVLATPLKRTQQTAAPTARAAGVTVVALGVEGGDAAHAQRVAAQARTAGPGDTVLIVGHSN
;
A
#
# COMPACT_ATOMS: atom_id res chain seq x y z
N MET A 1 -8.22 48.34 -16.36
CA MET A 1 -6.97 47.55 -16.48
C MET A 1 -6.66 46.73 -15.23
N ILE A 2 -6.83 47.28 -14.03
CA ILE A 2 -6.62 46.60 -12.73
C ILE A 2 -7.46 45.30 -12.59
N GLN A 3 -8.70 45.31 -13.09
CA GLN A 3 -9.62 44.17 -13.02
C GLN A 3 -9.19 42.98 -13.91
N ARG A 4 -8.49 43.24 -15.02
CA ARG A 4 -7.92 42.18 -15.89
C ARG A 4 -6.66 41.55 -15.28
N LEU A 5 -5.86 42.33 -14.55
CA LEU A 5 -4.70 41.86 -13.80
C LEU A 5 -5.12 40.96 -12.62
N LEU A 6 -6.17 41.33 -11.87
CA LEU A 6 -6.74 40.53 -10.77
C LEU A 6 -7.23 39.15 -11.21
N ILE A 7 -7.92 39.07 -12.36
CA ILE A 7 -8.43 37.80 -12.91
C ILE A 7 -7.27 36.89 -13.37
N ALA A 8 -6.23 37.46 -13.98
CA ALA A 8 -5.06 36.71 -14.42
C ALA A 8 -4.24 36.12 -13.25
N THR A 9 -4.11 36.86 -12.14
CA THR A 9 -3.41 36.36 -10.93
C THR A 9 -4.18 35.25 -10.22
N LEU A 10 -5.52 35.29 -10.21
CA LEU A 10 -6.33 34.24 -9.59
C LEU A 10 -6.25 32.92 -10.39
N ALA A 11 -6.21 32.99 -11.72
CA ALA A 11 -6.08 31.82 -12.58
C ALA A 11 -4.73 31.10 -12.43
N ALA A 12 -3.63 31.84 -12.24
CA ALA A 12 -2.29 31.27 -12.03
C ALA A 12 -2.15 30.57 -10.66
N ALA A 13 -2.84 31.06 -9.63
CA ALA A 13 -2.82 30.47 -8.30
C ALA A 13 -3.58 29.12 -8.23
N LEU A 14 -4.65 28.94 -9.02
CA LEU A 14 -5.35 27.64 -9.12
C LEU A 14 -4.57 26.58 -9.89
N ALA A 15 -3.67 26.98 -10.80
CA ALA A 15 -2.84 26.05 -11.57
C ALA A 15 -1.65 25.45 -10.78
N ALA A 16 -1.36 25.99 -9.59
CA ALA A 16 -0.23 25.59 -8.77
C ALA A 16 -0.59 24.62 -7.62
N LEU A 17 -1.75 23.96 -7.68
CA LEU A 17 -2.06 22.89 -6.72
C LEU A 17 -1.06 21.73 -6.92
N PRO A 18 -0.44 21.20 -5.83
CA PRO A 18 0.44 20.05 -5.97
C PRO A 18 -0.36 18.89 -6.55
N ALA A 19 0.13 18.30 -7.65
CA ALA A 19 -0.43 17.06 -8.17
C ALA A 19 -0.26 15.97 -7.10
N GLN A 20 -1.37 15.54 -6.52
CA GLN A 20 -1.36 14.48 -5.50
C GLN A 20 -1.19 13.14 -6.21
N ALA A 21 0.04 12.62 -6.26
CA ALA A 21 0.28 11.27 -6.76
C ALA A 21 -0.22 10.23 -5.74
N GLN A 22 -0.68 9.07 -6.21
CA GLN A 22 -0.82 7.89 -5.37
C GLN A 22 0.59 7.39 -4.97
N THR A 23 0.75 6.93 -3.73
CA THR A 23 1.96 6.24 -3.28
C THR A 23 1.71 4.74 -3.23
N VAL A 24 2.62 3.95 -3.79
CA VAL A 24 2.56 2.48 -3.73
C VAL A 24 3.80 1.97 -3.00
N VAL A 25 3.60 1.29 -1.88
CA VAL A 25 4.65 0.69 -1.06
C VAL A 25 4.58 -0.83 -1.25
N ILE A 26 5.63 -1.42 -1.81
CA ILE A 26 5.69 -2.87 -2.04
C ILE A 26 6.74 -3.45 -1.09
N VAL A 27 6.35 -4.44 -0.30
CA VAL A 27 7.23 -5.14 0.63
C VAL A 27 7.11 -6.65 0.47
N ARG A 28 8.20 -7.35 0.79
CA ARG A 28 8.15 -8.80 0.99
C ARG A 28 7.59 -9.10 2.38
N HIS A 29 6.96 -10.25 2.53
CA HIS A 29 6.59 -10.79 3.85
C HIS A 29 7.79 -10.82 4.83
N GLY A 30 7.49 -10.70 6.13
CA GLY A 30 8.46 -10.90 7.21
C GLY A 30 8.89 -12.36 7.39
N GLU A 31 9.86 -12.58 8.27
CA GLU A 31 10.52 -13.85 8.51
C GLU A 31 9.57 -14.82 9.19
N LYS A 32 9.67 -16.07 8.78
CA LYS A 32 8.72 -17.14 9.06
C LYS A 32 9.32 -18.18 9.99
N VAL A 33 8.47 -18.87 10.75
CA VAL A 33 8.93 -19.91 11.70
C VAL A 33 9.47 -21.17 11.03
N ALA A 34 9.12 -21.41 9.76
CA ALA A 34 9.56 -22.59 9.02
C ALA A 34 9.89 -22.27 7.54
N PRO A 35 10.81 -23.00 6.89
CA PRO A 35 11.25 -22.74 5.52
C PRO A 35 10.24 -23.18 4.43
N SER A 36 9.24 -24.00 4.74
CA SER A 36 8.26 -24.52 3.78
C SER A 36 6.82 -24.44 4.31
N GLY A 37 5.86 -24.66 3.41
CA GLY A 37 4.42 -24.61 3.72
C GLY A 37 3.87 -23.19 3.81
N ASP A 38 2.80 -23.04 4.59
CA ASP A 38 2.22 -21.74 4.96
C ASP A 38 2.37 -21.46 6.47
N PRO A 39 3.62 -21.25 6.94
CA PRO A 39 3.90 -21.00 8.35
C PRO A 39 3.55 -19.57 8.75
N ASP A 40 3.32 -19.40 10.05
CA ASP A 40 3.24 -18.10 10.69
C ASP A 40 4.59 -17.34 10.63
N LEU A 41 4.54 -16.04 10.88
CA LEU A 41 5.72 -15.24 11.13
C LEU A 41 6.44 -15.72 12.39
N SER A 42 7.77 -15.63 12.35
CA SER A 42 8.63 -15.72 13.53
C SER A 42 8.57 -14.44 14.34
N ALA A 43 8.95 -14.48 15.62
CA ALA A 43 8.96 -13.30 16.51
C ALA A 43 9.62 -12.07 15.87
N ALA A 44 10.74 -12.28 15.15
CA ALA A 44 11.42 -11.23 14.43
C ALA A 44 10.62 -10.70 13.22
N GLY A 45 9.89 -11.58 12.53
CA GLY A 45 8.93 -11.22 11.49
C GLY A 45 7.73 -10.43 12.02
N GLN A 46 7.14 -10.79 13.17
CA GLN A 46 6.10 -9.96 13.79
C GLN A 46 6.63 -8.59 14.21
N ALA A 47 7.84 -8.53 14.80
CA ALA A 47 8.47 -7.25 15.14
C ALA A 47 8.67 -6.37 13.90
N ARG A 48 9.05 -6.95 12.76
CA ARG A 48 9.14 -6.20 11.49
C ARG A 48 7.79 -5.76 10.93
N ALA A 49 6.74 -6.56 11.08
CA ALA A 49 5.39 -6.17 10.70
C ALA A 49 4.90 -4.94 11.49
N GLU A 50 5.19 -4.89 12.79
CA GLU A 50 4.89 -3.73 13.63
C GLU A 50 5.77 -2.52 13.27
N ALA A 51 7.06 -2.72 13.02
CA ALA A 51 7.95 -1.65 12.55
C ALA A 51 7.51 -1.06 11.20
N LEU A 52 7.00 -1.89 10.28
CA LEU A 52 6.41 -1.44 9.02
C LEU A 52 5.19 -0.54 9.26
N ALA A 53 4.30 -0.93 10.17
CA ALA A 53 3.14 -0.11 10.51
C ALA A 53 3.55 1.25 11.11
N GLN A 54 4.59 1.27 11.95
CA GLN A 54 5.15 2.51 12.49
C GLN A 54 5.80 3.37 11.41
N ALA A 55 6.54 2.78 10.48
CA ALA A 55 7.16 3.51 9.36
C ALA A 55 6.13 4.14 8.42
N LEU A 56 4.95 3.54 8.29
CA LEU A 56 3.84 4.04 7.49
C LEU A 56 2.85 4.89 8.29
N ALA A 57 3.13 5.17 9.57
CA ALA A 57 2.30 6.04 10.38
C ALA A 57 2.23 7.44 9.76
N GLY A 58 1.01 7.95 9.55
CA GLY A 58 0.79 9.25 8.91
C GLY A 58 0.89 9.27 7.39
N ALA A 59 1.23 8.15 6.73
CA ALA A 59 1.34 8.07 5.27
C ALA A 59 -0.03 7.98 4.54
N LYS A 60 -1.15 8.12 5.24
CA LYS A 60 -2.51 7.98 4.69
C LYS A 60 -2.69 6.66 3.91
N VAL A 61 -2.37 5.53 4.56
CA VAL A 61 -2.64 4.21 4.00
C VAL A 61 -4.15 4.02 3.90
N THR A 62 -4.69 3.86 2.69
CA THR A 62 -6.14 3.65 2.46
C THR A 62 -6.43 2.24 1.93
N MET A 63 -5.40 1.49 1.55
CA MET A 63 -5.54 0.15 1.00
C MET A 63 -4.35 -0.72 1.37
N VAL A 64 -4.62 -1.95 1.78
CA VAL A 64 -3.60 -2.96 2.06
C VAL A 64 -3.92 -4.23 1.28
N LEU A 65 -3.01 -4.64 0.39
CA LEU A 65 -3.13 -5.79 -0.48
C LEU A 65 -2.10 -6.85 -0.08
N ALA A 66 -2.49 -8.12 -0.04
CA ALA A 66 -1.58 -9.21 0.25
C ALA A 66 -2.05 -10.51 -0.42
N THR A 67 -1.16 -11.49 -0.59
CA THR A 67 -1.63 -12.84 -0.96
C THR A 67 -2.33 -13.51 0.22
N PRO A 68 -3.13 -14.57 0.01
CA PRO A 68 -3.84 -15.27 1.09
C PRO A 68 -2.95 -16.01 2.10
N LEU A 69 -1.64 -16.03 1.91
CA LEU A 69 -0.70 -16.78 2.72
C LEU A 69 -0.55 -16.14 4.12
N LYS A 70 -0.47 -16.96 5.18
CA LYS A 70 -0.39 -16.45 6.56
C LYS A 70 0.69 -15.39 6.76
N ARG A 71 1.90 -15.63 6.23
CA ARG A 71 3.03 -14.72 6.38
C ARG A 71 2.79 -13.33 5.75
N THR A 72 2.13 -13.26 4.61
CA THR A 72 1.80 -11.97 3.96
C THR A 72 0.67 -11.27 4.70
N GLN A 73 -0.35 -12.02 5.12
CA GLN A 73 -1.46 -11.50 5.93
C GLN A 73 -0.97 -10.94 7.27
N GLN A 74 -0.10 -11.66 7.98
CA GLN A 74 0.45 -11.24 9.25
C GLN A 74 1.42 -10.05 9.14
N THR A 75 2.13 -9.93 8.01
CA THR A 75 2.98 -8.76 7.75
C THR A 75 2.13 -7.52 7.49
N ALA A 76 1.01 -7.68 6.79
CA ALA A 76 0.07 -6.62 6.44
C ALA A 76 -0.78 -6.15 7.64
N ALA A 77 -1.15 -7.07 8.54
CA ALA A 77 -2.17 -6.86 9.55
C ALA A 77 -1.93 -5.66 10.49
N PRO A 78 -0.71 -5.40 11.01
CA PRO A 78 -0.48 -4.22 11.85
C PRO A 78 -0.76 -2.91 11.13
N THR A 79 -0.34 -2.78 9.86
CA THR A 79 -0.58 -1.56 9.07
C THR A 79 -2.06 -1.40 8.77
N ALA A 80 -2.75 -2.48 8.40
CA ALA A 80 -4.19 -2.45 8.12
C ALA A 80 -5.00 -2.02 9.36
N ARG A 81 -4.66 -2.59 10.54
CA ARG A 81 -5.25 -2.18 11.83
C ARG A 81 -5.02 -0.70 12.14
N ALA A 82 -3.78 -0.22 12.00
CA ALA A 82 -3.43 1.17 12.28
C ALA A 82 -4.16 2.16 11.36
N ALA A 83 -4.38 1.77 10.10
CA ALA A 83 -5.09 2.54 9.10
C ALA A 83 -6.62 2.40 9.15
N GLY A 84 -7.17 1.48 9.96
CA GLY A 84 -8.61 1.23 10.03
C GLY A 84 -9.19 0.58 8.76
N VAL A 85 -8.39 -0.18 8.01
CA VAL A 85 -8.78 -0.87 6.77
C VAL A 85 -8.61 -2.39 6.91
N THR A 86 -9.23 -3.15 6.03
CA THR A 86 -9.03 -4.59 5.94
C THR A 86 -7.91 -4.94 4.96
N VAL A 87 -7.22 -6.06 5.19
CA VAL A 87 -6.30 -6.63 4.19
C VAL A 87 -7.13 -7.28 3.08
N VAL A 88 -6.93 -6.85 1.84
CA VAL A 88 -7.55 -7.48 0.65
C VAL A 88 -6.65 -8.63 0.19
N ALA A 89 -7.17 -9.85 0.28
CA ALA A 89 -6.47 -11.04 -0.16
C ALA A 89 -6.60 -11.22 -1.69
N LEU A 90 -5.48 -11.19 -2.40
CA LEU A 90 -5.43 -11.40 -3.85
C LEU A 90 -4.67 -12.69 -4.16
N GLY A 91 -5.38 -13.67 -4.73
CA GLY A 91 -4.83 -14.98 -5.07
C GLY A 91 -3.72 -14.92 -6.13
N VAL A 92 -2.96 -16.01 -6.25
CA VAL A 92 -1.77 -16.15 -7.13
C VAL A 92 -2.03 -17.06 -8.34
N GLU A 93 -3.30 -17.34 -8.63
CA GLU A 93 -3.73 -18.20 -9.73
C GLU A 93 -3.32 -17.63 -11.08
N GLY A 94 -2.93 -18.48 -12.02
CA GLY A 94 -2.45 -18.03 -13.34
C GLY A 94 -1.02 -17.50 -13.35
N GLY A 95 -0.26 -17.66 -12.26
CA GLY A 95 1.16 -17.31 -12.17
C GLY A 95 1.45 -15.84 -11.91
N ASP A 96 2.73 -15.50 -11.83
CA ASP A 96 3.22 -14.21 -11.32
C ASP A 96 2.72 -13.02 -12.15
N ALA A 97 2.72 -13.14 -13.48
CA ALA A 97 2.25 -12.07 -14.37
C ALA A 97 0.75 -11.76 -14.15
N ALA A 98 -0.08 -12.79 -14.04
CA ALA A 98 -1.50 -12.63 -13.78
C ALA A 98 -1.74 -12.06 -12.36
N HIS A 99 -0.97 -12.50 -11.37
CA HIS A 99 -1.03 -11.94 -10.02
C HIS A 99 -0.64 -10.46 -9.99
N ALA A 100 0.48 -10.09 -10.61
CA ALA A 100 0.92 -8.70 -10.69
C ALA A 100 -0.11 -7.80 -11.39
N GLN A 101 -0.75 -8.28 -12.47
CA GLN A 101 -1.83 -7.56 -13.13
C GLN A 101 -3.04 -7.35 -12.21
N ARG A 102 -3.46 -8.37 -11.45
CA ARG A 102 -4.55 -8.25 -10.47
C ARG A 102 -4.23 -7.25 -9.37
N VAL A 103 -3.03 -7.34 -8.78
CA VAL A 103 -2.55 -6.41 -7.74
C VAL A 103 -2.53 -4.98 -8.29
N ALA A 104 -1.96 -4.77 -9.47
CA ALA A 104 -1.88 -3.45 -10.09
C ALA A 104 -3.27 -2.91 -10.45
N ALA A 105 -4.19 -3.75 -10.91
CA ALA A 105 -5.57 -3.36 -11.18
C ALA A 105 -6.28 -2.90 -9.91
N GLN A 106 -6.11 -3.63 -8.80
CA GLN A 106 -6.68 -3.26 -7.50
C GLN A 106 -6.08 -1.97 -6.96
N ALA A 107 -4.75 -1.82 -6.98
CA ALA A 107 -4.06 -0.63 -6.51
C ALA A 107 -4.49 0.64 -7.28
N ARG A 108 -4.74 0.52 -8.58
CA ARG A 108 -5.25 1.62 -9.42
C ARG A 108 -6.64 2.13 -9.04
N THR A 109 -7.37 1.45 -8.17
CA THR A 109 -8.67 1.92 -7.67
C THR A 109 -8.56 2.92 -6.52
N ALA A 110 -7.39 3.03 -5.87
CA ALA A 110 -7.13 4.07 -4.87
C ALA A 110 -6.85 5.43 -5.53
N GLY A 111 -7.17 6.51 -4.81
CA GLY A 111 -7.16 7.87 -5.36
C GLY A 111 -5.82 8.59 -5.31
N PRO A 112 -5.73 9.78 -5.92
CA PRO A 112 -4.69 10.78 -5.67
C PRO A 112 -4.42 11.00 -4.17
N GLY A 113 -3.15 10.99 -3.76
CA GLY A 113 -2.73 11.24 -2.38
C GLY A 113 -2.98 10.09 -1.41
N ASP A 114 -3.51 8.95 -1.87
CA ASP A 114 -3.63 7.74 -1.08
C ASP A 114 -2.33 6.92 -1.10
N THR A 115 -2.09 6.18 -0.02
CA THR A 115 -1.03 5.17 0.03
C THR A 115 -1.63 3.76 -0.02
N VAL A 116 -1.11 2.94 -0.94
CA VAL A 116 -1.42 1.51 -1.06
C VAL A 116 -0.22 0.70 -0.59
N LEU A 117 -0.40 -0.14 0.44
CA LEU A 117 0.59 -1.14 0.84
C LEU A 117 0.32 -2.46 0.12
N ILE A 118 1.35 -3.04 -0.49
CA ILE A 118 1.32 -4.36 -1.13
C ILE A 118 2.33 -5.26 -0.43
N VAL A 119 1.87 -6.40 0.10
CA VAL A 119 2.73 -7.41 0.73
C VAL A 119 2.82 -8.66 -0.15
N GLY A 120 3.98 -8.83 -0.80
CA GLY A 120 4.27 -9.91 -1.73
C GLY A 120 4.74 -11.21 -1.07
N HIS A 121 4.48 -12.34 -1.74
CA HIS A 121 4.84 -13.68 -1.27
C HIS A 121 6.20 -14.19 -1.77
N SER A 122 6.68 -13.63 -2.89
CA SER A 122 7.97 -13.86 -3.54
C SER A 122 8.48 -12.50 -4.05
N ASN A 123 9.80 -12.35 -4.14
CA ASN A 123 10.43 -11.29 -4.93
C ASN A 123 10.75 -11.85 -6.30
#